data_AF-A0A2V9Z9Z2-F1
#
_entry.id   AF-A0A2V9Z9Z2-F1
#
_cell.length_a   1.000
_cell.length_b   1.000
_cell.length_c   1.000
_cell.angle_alpha   90.00
_cell.angle_beta   90.00
_cell.angle_gamma   90.00
#
_symmetry.space_group_name_H-M   'P 1'
#
loop_
_entity.id
_entity.type
_entity.pdbx_description
1 polymer ?
#
loop_
_entity_poly.entity_id
_entity_poly.type
_entity_poly.pdbx_seq_one_letter_code
_entity_poly.pdbx_strand_id
1 'polypeptide(L)'
;MSATSDPATLPTPAELQGNFANPVCVGAVDSEGVCSQTATSIPASSFSPAAQAYITDIFSKLPSATLDPLTGERIGVISPLGNIYNYRQEVIKIDHVFSPRLLVSGRWINDSIP
;
A
#
# COMPACT_ATOMS: atom_id res chain seq x y z
N MET A 1 -13.76 15.84 1.14
CA MET A 1 -12.97 14.65 0.76
C MET A 1 -12.34 14.12 2.03
N SER A 2 -12.85 13.01 2.58
CA SER A 2 -12.28 12.39 3.78
C SER A 2 -11.13 11.48 3.31
N ALA A 3 -9.89 11.87 3.59
CA ALA A 3 -8.75 11.00 3.36
C ALA A 3 -8.79 9.90 4.41
N THR A 4 -9.03 8.65 4.00
CA THR A 4 -8.82 7.48 4.87
C THR A 4 -7.32 7.32 5.04
N SER A 5 -6.77 7.85 6.13
CA SER A 5 -5.41 7.55 6.55
C SER A 5 -5.39 6.15 7.18
N ASP A 6 -4.74 5.19 6.53
CA ASP A 6 -4.45 3.90 7.13
C ASP A 6 -3.09 4.00 7.84
N PRO A 7 -3.01 3.78 9.17
CA PRO A 7 -1.74 3.82 9.88
C PRO A 7 -0.86 2.65 9.43
N ALA A 8 0.13 2.92 8.59
CA ALA A 8 1.15 1.94 8.25
C ALA A 8 2.12 1.82 9.44
N THR A 9 2.11 0.68 10.12
CA THR A 9 3.04 0.43 11.22
C THR A 9 4.40 -0.02 10.68
N LEU A 10 5.44 0.76 10.98
CA LEU A 10 6.81 0.49 10.52
C LEU A 10 7.59 -0.41 11.49
N PRO A 11 8.54 -1.22 11.00
CA PRO A 11 9.51 -1.95 11.83
C PRO A 11 10.30 -1.04 12.78
N THR A 12 10.46 -1.47 14.02
CA THR A 12 11.43 -0.85 14.92
C THR A 12 12.86 -1.23 14.49
N PRO A 13 13.89 -0.45 14.88
CA PRO A 13 15.28 -0.79 14.55
C PRO A 13 15.73 -2.16 15.06
N ALA A 14 15.16 -2.64 16.18
CA ALA A 14 15.44 -3.97 16.72
C ALA A 14 14.81 -5.06 15.84
N GLU A 15 13.59 -4.85 15.36
CA GLU A 15 12.89 -5.80 14.48
C GLU A 15 13.60 -5.95 13.13
N LEU A 16 14.20 -4.89 12.60
CA LEU A 16 15.03 -4.95 11.37
C LEU A 16 16.29 -5.82 11.54
N GLN A 17 16.72 -6.05 12.77
CA GLN A 17 17.83 -6.94 13.12
C GLN A 17 17.34 -8.35 13.51
N GLY A 18 16.03 -8.61 13.40
CA GLY A 18 15.41 -9.88 13.78
C GLY A 18 15.08 -10.00 15.26
N ASN A 19 15.11 -8.92 16.05
CA ASN A 19 14.76 -8.93 17.46
C ASN A 19 13.35 -8.38 17.71
N PHE A 20 12.47 -9.21 18.26
CA PHE A 20 11.06 -8.92 18.45
C PHE A 20 10.71 -8.87 19.93
N ALA A 21 9.83 -7.94 20.32
CA ALA A 21 9.34 -7.83 21.70
C ALA A 21 8.39 -9.00 22.07
N ASN A 22 7.69 -9.53 21.08
CA ASN A 22 6.77 -10.65 21.22
C ASN A 22 7.28 -11.87 20.45
N PRO A 23 6.97 -13.10 20.90
CA PRO A 23 7.37 -14.31 20.20
C PRO A 23 6.75 -14.38 18.80
N VAL A 24 7.60 -14.57 17.78
CA VAL A 24 7.25 -14.76 16.38
C VAL A 24 7.46 -16.21 15.96
N CYS A 25 6.79 -16.65 14.91
CA CYS A 25 6.96 -17.98 14.37
C CYS A 25 8.32 -18.12 13.66
N VAL A 26 9.13 -19.10 14.06
CA VAL A 26 10.44 -19.41 13.46
C VAL A 26 10.53 -20.83 12.89
N GLY A 27 9.52 -21.66 13.14
CA GLY A 27 9.43 -23.02 12.61
C GLY A 27 8.52 -23.14 11.39
N ALA A 28 8.36 -24.37 10.90
CA ALA A 28 7.34 -24.67 9.90
C ALA A 28 5.94 -24.41 10.47
N VAL A 29 5.06 -23.88 9.63
CA VAL A 29 3.63 -23.74 9.91
C VAL A 29 2.93 -24.95 9.30
N ASP A 30 2.03 -25.58 10.05
CA ASP A 30 1.24 -26.70 9.54
C ASP A 30 0.09 -26.24 8.62
N SER A 31 -0.67 -27.19 8.08
CA SER A 31 -1.83 -26.92 7.21
C SER A 31 -2.99 -26.22 7.93
N GLU A 32 -2.98 -26.18 9.25
CA GLU A 32 -3.98 -25.55 10.11
C GLU A 32 -3.55 -24.14 10.56
N GLY A 33 -2.33 -23.71 10.20
CA GLY A 33 -1.79 -22.40 10.52
C GLY A 33 -1.08 -22.34 11.88
N VAL A 34 -0.84 -23.48 12.54
CA VAL A 34 -0.17 -23.53 13.84
C VAL A 34 1.35 -23.55 13.63
N CYS A 35 2.03 -22.67 14.35
CA CYS A 35 3.47 -22.59 14.31
C CYS A 35 4.11 -23.65 15.21
N SER A 36 5.02 -24.44 14.65
CA SER A 36 5.74 -25.48 15.40
C SER A 36 6.75 -24.96 16.43
N GLN A 37 7.33 -23.77 16.20
CA GLN A 37 8.32 -23.16 17.09
C GLN A 37 8.22 -21.64 17.07
N THR A 38 8.19 -21.02 18.25
CA THR A 38 8.22 -19.57 18.40
C THR A 38 9.51 -19.12 19.07
N ALA A 39 10.01 -17.95 18.66
CA ALA A 39 11.16 -17.30 19.27
C ALA A 39 11.02 -15.78 19.18
N THR A 40 11.76 -15.06 20.01
CA THR A 40 11.81 -13.59 19.98
C THR A 40 12.99 -13.05 19.18
N SER A 41 13.85 -13.93 18.65
CA SER A 41 15.00 -13.54 17.84
C SER A 41 15.14 -14.46 16.64
N ILE A 42 15.35 -13.86 15.46
CA ILE A 42 15.64 -14.54 14.21
C ILE A 42 17.06 -14.16 13.79
N PRO A 43 17.99 -15.11 13.63
CA PRO A 43 19.34 -14.82 13.17
C PRO A 43 19.32 -14.19 11.78
N ALA A 44 20.05 -13.09 11.57
CA ALA A 44 20.13 -12.44 10.26
C ALA A 44 20.64 -13.35 9.14
N SER A 45 21.39 -14.41 9.47
CA SER A 45 21.84 -15.45 8.54
C SER A 45 20.70 -16.30 7.96
N SER A 46 19.52 -16.30 8.57
CA SER A 46 18.33 -16.98 8.07
C SER A 46 17.51 -16.13 7.09
N PHE A 47 17.87 -14.86 6.91
CA PHE A 47 17.18 -13.99 5.98
C PHE A 47 17.52 -14.38 4.55
N SER A 48 16.50 -14.45 3.69
CA SER A 48 16.73 -14.60 2.26
C SER A 48 17.49 -13.37 1.73
N PRO A 49 18.33 -13.52 0.70
CA PRO A 49 19.05 -12.37 0.11
C PRO A 49 18.10 -11.24 -0.33
N ALA A 50 16.90 -11.60 -0.82
CA ALA A 50 15.88 -10.63 -1.19
C ALA A 50 15.32 -9.87 0.03
N ALA A 51 15.06 -10.56 1.14
CA ALA A 51 14.60 -9.92 2.37
C ALA A 51 15.67 -8.97 2.93
N GLN A 52 16.94 -9.38 2.89
CA GLN A 52 18.05 -8.56 3.34
C GLN A 52 18.20 -7.29 2.49
N ALA A 53 18.12 -7.40 1.16
CA ALA A 53 18.12 -6.25 0.27
C ALA A 53 16.93 -5.31 0.52
N TYR A 54 15.75 -5.85 0.80
CA TYR A 54 14.57 -5.04 1.13
C TYR A 54 14.75 -4.27 2.44
N ILE A 55 15.35 -4.89 3.46
CA ILE A 55 15.69 -4.24 4.73
C ILE A 55 16.70 -3.10 4.49
N THR A 56 17.76 -3.34 3.71
CA THR A 56 18.83 -2.35 3.49
C THR A 56 18.45 -1.24 2.52
N ASP A 57 17.61 -1.52 1.52
CA ASP A 57 17.38 -0.55 0.43
C ASP A 57 16.08 0.22 0.62
N ILE A 58 15.11 -0.34 1.36
CA ILE A 58 13.80 0.26 1.62
C ILE A 58 13.68 0.67 3.09
N PHE A 59 13.68 -0.30 4.02
CA PHE A 59 13.39 -0.01 5.42
C PHE A 59 14.45 0.88 6.10
N SER A 60 15.71 0.81 5.67
CA SER A 60 16.77 1.69 6.18
C SER A 60 16.57 3.18 5.85
N LYS A 61 15.77 3.48 4.81
CA LYS A 61 15.51 4.85 4.34
C LYS A 61 14.21 5.41 4.91
N LEU A 62 13.41 4.57 5.57
CA LEU A 62 12.21 5.01 6.25
C LEU A 62 12.59 5.56 7.62
N PRO A 63 11.85 6.57 8.12
CA PRO A 63 12.04 7.04 9.48
C PRO A 63 11.80 5.86 10.43
N SER A 64 12.71 5.70 11.39
CA SER A 64 12.62 4.64 12.41
C SER A 64 11.26 4.73 13.10
N ALA A 65 10.54 3.60 13.16
CA ALA A 65 9.36 3.53 14.00
C ALA A 65 9.80 3.70 15.46
N THR A 66 9.51 4.84 16.06
CA THR A 66 9.58 5.00 17.51
C THR A 66 8.35 4.35 18.12
N LEU A 67 8.54 3.54 19.14
CA LEU A 67 7.44 3.14 20.00
C LEU A 67 6.97 4.37 20.76
N ASP A 68 5.66 4.55 20.87
CA ASP A 68 5.10 5.54 21.78
C ASP A 68 5.54 5.16 23.21
N PRO A 69 6.28 6.03 23.93
CA PRO A 69 6.80 5.71 25.24
C PRO A 69 5.72 5.57 26.33
N LEU A 70 4.47 5.98 26.07
CA LEU A 70 3.34 5.88 27.00
C LEU A 70 2.49 4.64 26.76
N THR A 71 2.31 4.24 25.50
CA THR A 71 1.43 3.10 25.15
C THR A 71 2.20 1.85 24.72
N GLY A 72 3.49 1.97 24.37
CA GLY A 72 4.26 0.90 23.77
C GLY A 72 3.81 0.53 22.35
N GLU A 73 2.89 1.30 21.76
CA GLU A 73 2.38 1.06 20.41
C GLU A 73 3.33 1.64 19.34
N ARG A 74 3.29 1.06 18.15
CA ARG A 74 4.12 1.50 17.02
C ARG A 74 3.58 2.82 16.50
N ILE A 75 4.39 3.88 16.50
CA ILE A 75 4.02 5.13 15.83
C ILE A 75 4.06 4.86 14.32
N GLY A 76 2.88 4.68 13.73
CA GLY A 76 2.71 4.49 12.30
C GLY A 76 3.00 5.77 11.53
N VAL A 77 3.46 5.63 10.28
CA VAL A 77 3.55 6.76 9.35
C VAL A 77 2.20 6.89 8.67
N ILE A 78 1.65 8.10 8.68
CA ILE A 78 0.43 8.41 7.94
C ILE A 78 0.80 8.41 6.45
N SER A 79 0.34 7.40 5.72
CA SER A 79 0.42 7.39 4.26
C SER A 79 -0.85 8.04 3.70
N PRO A 80 -0.79 9.25 3.12
CA PRO A 80 -1.92 9.81 2.42
C PRO A 80 -2.09 9.06 1.09
N LEU A 81 -3.00 8.09 1.07
CA LEU A 81 -3.50 7.50 -0.18
C LEU A 81 -4.34 8.57 -0.90
N GLY A 82 -3.69 9.33 -1.77
CA GLY A 82 -4.35 10.28 -2.66
C GLY A 82 -4.89 9.56 -3.89
N ASN A 83 -6.19 9.26 -3.91
CA ASN A 83 -6.85 8.89 -5.17
C ASN A 83 -6.99 10.15 -6.03
N ILE A 84 -6.10 10.33 -7.01
CA ILE A 84 -6.26 11.36 -8.03
C ILE A 84 -7.25 10.83 -9.08
N TYR A 85 -8.51 11.25 -8.97
CA TYR A 85 -9.56 10.89 -9.93
C TYR A 85 -9.74 12.04 -10.93
N ASN A 86 -8.92 12.08 -11.97
CA ASN A 86 -9.01 13.06 -13.06
C ASN A 86 -9.74 12.46 -14.28
N TYR A 87 -11.04 12.18 -14.14
CA TYR A 87 -11.86 11.81 -15.29
C TYR A 87 -12.41 13.08 -15.95
N ARG A 88 -11.99 13.36 -17.18
CA ARG A 88 -12.51 14.46 -18.00
C ARG A 88 -13.06 13.87 -19.29
N GLN A 89 -14.39 13.78 -19.35
CA GLN A 89 -15.11 13.33 -20.54
C GLN A 89 -15.78 14.52 -21.21
N GLU A 90 -15.38 14.82 -22.44
CA GLU A 90 -15.99 15.87 -23.25
C GLU A 90 -16.84 15.23 -24.34
N VAL A 91 -18.12 15.61 -24.43
CA VAL A 91 -19.05 15.10 -25.44
C VAL A 91 -19.66 16.26 -26.20
N ILE A 92 -19.52 16.24 -27.52
CA ILE A 92 -20.18 17.16 -28.43
C ILE A 92 -21.16 16.37 -29.28
N LYS A 93 -22.42 16.81 -29.29
CA LYS A 93 -23.48 16.23 -30.12
C LYS A 93 -24.12 17.30 -30.99
N ILE A 94 -24.24 17.03 -32.27
CA ILE A 94 -24.89 17.90 -33.24
C ILE A 94 -25.98 17.07 -33.90
N ASP A 95 -27.24 17.48 -33.72
CA ASP A 95 -28.39 16.90 -34.41
C ASP A 95 -29.10 18.01 -35.17
N HIS A 96 -29.36 17.78 -36.45
CA HIS A 96 -30.11 18.72 -37.28
C HIS A 96 -31.05 18.00 -38.24
N VAL A 97 -32.28 18.49 -38.31
CA VAL A 97 -33.33 17.96 -39.18
C VAL A 97 -33.57 18.95 -40.30
N PHE A 98 -33.11 18.62 -41.51
CA PHE A 98 -33.23 19.50 -42.68
C PHE A 98 -34.60 19.38 -43.36
N SER A 99 -35.24 18.20 -43.25
CA SER A 99 -36.60 17.96 -43.75
C SER A 99 -37.20 16.73 -43.06
N PRO A 100 -38.50 16.42 -43.23
CA PRO A 100 -39.11 15.20 -42.66
C PRO A 100 -38.45 13.88 -43.11
N ARG A 101 -37.59 13.91 -44.13
CA ARG A 101 -36.90 12.74 -44.69
C ARG A 101 -35.38 12.78 -44.57
N LEU A 102 -34.80 13.89 -44.08
CA LEU A 102 -33.35 14.03 -43.99
C LEU A 102 -32.95 14.60 -42.63
N LEU A 103 -32.24 13.77 -41.88
CA LEU A 103 -31.66 14.08 -40.58
C LEU A 103 -30.15 13.80 -40.65
N VAL A 104 -29.36 14.70 -40.06
CA VAL A 104 -27.92 14.48 -39.85
C VAL A 104 -27.66 14.58 -38.35
N SER A 105 -27.02 13.55 -37.82
CA SER A 105 -26.57 13.49 -36.43
C SER A 105 -25.10 13.10 -36.38
N GLY A 106 -24.32 13.83 -35.60
CA GLY A 106 -22.92 13.54 -35.32
C GLY A 106 -22.64 13.62 -33.83
N ARG A 107 -21.83 12.68 -33.32
CA ARG A 107 -21.34 12.70 -31.94
C ARG A 107 -19.83 12.54 -31.95
N TRP A 108 -19.16 13.40 -31.21
CA TRP A 108 -17.73 13.30 -30.93
C TRP A 108 -17.52 13.19 -29.43
N ILE A 109 -16.61 12.29 -29.04
CA ILE A 109 -16.27 12.01 -27.65
C ILE A 109 -14.76 12.07 -27.54
N ASN A 110 -14.28 12.85 -26.59
CA ASN A 110 -12.89 12.84 -26.17
C ASN A 110 -12.81 12.40 -24.72
N ASP A 111 -12.18 11.25 -24.52
CA ASP A 111 -11.90 10.68 -23.22
C ASP A 111 -10.39 10.64 -23.06
N SER A 112 -9.87 11.53 -22.21
CA SER A 112 -8.45 11.66 -21.94
C SER A 112 -8.23 11.53 -20.45
N ILE A 113 -7.54 10.45 -20.09
CA ILE A 113 -6.91 10.25 -18.80
C ILE A 113 -5.46 10.68 -18.98
N PRO A 114 -4.96 11.71 -18.27
CA PRO A 114 -3.54 12.02 -18.28
C PRO A 114 -2.72 10.94 -17.57
#